data_AF-A0A7W8YX69-F1
#
_entry.id   AF-A0A7W8YX69-F1
#
_cell.length_a   1.000
_cell.length_b   1.000
_cell.length_c   1.000
_cell.angle_alpha   90.00
_cell.angle_beta   90.00
_cell.angle_gamma   90.00
#
_symmetry.space_group_name_H-M   'P 1'
#
loop_
_entity.id
_entity.type
_entity.pdbx_description
1 polymer ?
#
loop_
_entity_poly.entity_id
_entity_poly.type
_entity_poly.pdbx_seq_one_letter_code
_entity_poly.pdbx_strand_id
1 'polypeptide(L)'
;MAKAWYLYDGSGNPFVNTSYNIYNPSSPLTQPPCQDGCRLCAIQSTTAPGPRPISPLSNNVQAYLTTFFIAQVPQPNTTFPYVVGKKPC
;
A
#
# COMPACT_ATOMS: atom_id res chain seq x y z
N MET A 1 -8.55 -9.53 -9.13
CA MET A 1 -8.45 -8.13 -9.60
C MET A 1 -8.43 -7.24 -8.38
N ALA A 2 -7.46 -6.33 -8.28
CA ALA A 2 -7.44 -5.31 -7.25
C ALA A 2 -8.70 -4.44 -7.32
N LYS A 3 -9.29 -4.13 -6.18
CA LYS A 3 -10.57 -3.41 -6.13
C LYS A 3 -10.46 -2.03 -5.49
N ALA A 4 -9.42 -1.77 -4.70
CA ALA A 4 -9.20 -0.47 -4.07
C ALA A 4 -7.73 -0.26 -3.72
N TRP A 5 -7.34 1.02 -3.71
CA TRP A 5 -6.08 1.48 -3.15
C TRP A 5 -6.33 2.06 -1.77
N TYR A 6 -5.33 1.97 -0.90
CA TYR A 6 -5.39 2.54 0.44
C TYR A 6 -4.11 3.30 0.70
N LEU A 7 -4.23 4.60 0.93
CA LEU A 7 -3.10 5.48 1.26
C LEU A 7 -2.68 5.23 2.71
N TYR A 8 -1.38 5.09 2.92
CA TYR A 8 -0.78 5.10 4.23
C TYR A 8 -0.80 6.54 4.76
N ASP A 9 -1.30 6.73 5.97
CA ASP A 9 -1.40 8.04 6.61
C ASP A 9 -0.03 8.58 7.11
N GLY A 10 1.02 7.77 6.98
CA GLY A 10 2.37 8.13 7.43
C GLY A 10 2.59 7.92 8.93
N SER A 11 1.59 7.43 9.67
CA SER A 11 1.59 7.38 11.13
C SER A 11 1.21 6.00 11.67
N GLY A 12 1.86 5.59 12.78
CA GLY A 12 1.57 4.31 13.41
C GLY A 12 2.20 3.10 12.73
N ASN A 13 1.56 1.94 12.90
CA ASN A 13 2.10 0.66 12.44
C ASN A 13 1.53 0.33 11.04
N PRO A 14 2.39 0.19 10.00
CA PRO A 14 1.98 -0.11 8.63
C PRO A 14 1.38 -1.51 8.45
N PHE A 15 1.48 -2.40 9.44
CA PHE A 15 0.82 -3.72 9.40
C PHE A 15 -0.65 -3.65 9.84
N VAL A 16 -1.09 -2.51 10.38
CA VAL A 16 -2.43 -2.33 10.92
C VAL A 16 -3.29 -1.60 9.89
N ASN A 17 -4.51 -2.09 9.67
CA ASN A 17 -5.45 -1.49 8.72
C ASN A 17 -5.87 -0.05 9.09
N THR A 18 -5.72 0.33 10.35
CA THR A 18 -6.10 1.65 10.87
C THR A 18 -5.22 2.78 10.36
N SER A 19 -3.99 2.45 9.94
CA SER A 19 -3.00 3.38 9.40
C SER A 19 -3.22 3.67 7.91
N TYR A 20 -4.36 3.22 7.37
CA TYR A 20 -4.69 3.34 5.98
C TYR A 20 -6.07 3.91 5.76
N ASN A 21 -6.19 4.78 4.77
CA ASN A 21 -7.45 5.37 4.33
C ASN A 21 -7.73 4.98 2.90
N ILE A 22 -9.00 4.73 2.56
CA ILE A 22 -9.38 4.42 1.18
C ILE A 22 -8.96 5.55 0.24
N TYR A 23 -8.22 5.18 -0.79
CA TYR A 23 -7.99 5.97 -1.96
C TYR A 23 -8.89 5.42 -3.06
N ASN A 24 -9.87 6.23 -3.45
CA ASN A 24 -10.81 5.88 -4.50
C ASN A 24 -10.43 6.64 -5.78
N PRO A 25 -9.44 6.16 -6.54
CA PRO A 25 -9.12 6.76 -7.82
C PRO A 25 -10.27 6.51 -8.81
N SER A 26 -10.38 7.38 -9.80
CA SER A 26 -11.25 7.18 -10.97
C SER A 26 -10.97 5.87 -11.72
N SER A 27 -9.81 5.26 -11.53
CA SER A 27 -9.48 3.90 -11.99
C SER A 27 -8.62 3.15 -10.96
N PRO A 28 -8.94 1.88 -10.63
CA PRO A 28 -8.11 1.05 -9.74
C PRO A 28 -6.72 0.74 -10.31
N LEU A 29 -6.48 1.02 -11.60
CA LEU A 29 -5.18 0.91 -12.24
C LEU A 29 -4.32 2.18 -12.04
N THR A 30 -4.93 3.28 -11.61
CA THR A 30 -4.22 4.52 -11.32
C THR A 30 -3.47 4.38 -10.00
N GLN A 31 -2.15 4.45 -10.09
CA GLN A 31 -1.28 4.42 -8.93
C GLN A 31 -1.50 5.69 -8.07
N PRO A 32 -1.71 5.57 -6.75
CA PRO A 32 -1.85 6.73 -5.87
C PRO A 32 -0.62 7.63 -5.85
N PRO A 33 -0.79 8.96 -5.73
CA PRO A 33 0.33 9.88 -5.58
C PRO A 33 1.02 9.68 -4.22
N CYS A 34 2.35 9.51 -4.23
CA CYS A 34 3.19 9.57 -3.04
C CYS A 34 3.52 11.03 -2.72
N GLN A 35 2.92 11.63 -1.68
CA GLN A 35 3.27 13.01 -1.29
C GLN A 35 4.60 13.10 -0.52
N ASP A 36 4.91 12.14 0.35
CA ASP A 36 6.12 12.17 1.19
C ASP A 36 7.18 11.19 0.71
N GLY A 37 8.22 11.76 0.10
CA GLY A 37 9.12 11.12 -0.84
C GLY A 37 10.15 10.11 -0.31
N CYS A 38 9.84 9.32 0.72
CA CYS A 38 10.74 8.29 1.26
C CYS A 38 10.04 7.13 2.00
N ARG A 39 8.70 7.09 2.06
CA ARG A 39 7.93 6.15 2.89
C ARG A 39 6.95 5.34 2.07
N LEU A 40 6.41 4.28 2.69
CA LEU A 40 5.24 3.55 2.20
C LEU A 40 4.15 4.57 1.84
N CYS A 41 3.62 4.51 0.62
CA CYS A 41 2.60 5.45 0.15
C CYS A 41 1.22 4.85 0.18
N ALA A 42 1.09 3.63 -0.35
CA ALA A 42 -0.19 2.97 -0.44
C ALA A 42 -0.04 1.46 -0.55
N ILE A 43 -1.12 0.77 -0.19
CA ILE A 43 -1.29 -0.66 -0.44
C ILE A 43 -2.51 -0.89 -1.30
N GLN A 44 -2.47 -1.97 -2.07
CA GLN A 44 -3.57 -2.40 -2.89
C GLN A 44 -4.32 -3.52 -2.17
N SER A 45 -5.65 -3.41 -2.07
CA SER A 45 -6.46 -4.54 -1.65
C SER A 45 -7.17 -5.20 -2.81
N THR A 46 -7.23 -6.52 -2.77
CA THR A 46 -8.04 -7.36 -3.65
C THR A 46 -9.45 -7.57 -3.14
N THR A 47 -9.73 -7.16 -1.90
CA THR A 47 -11.04 -7.28 -1.25
C THR A 47 -11.96 -6.11 -1.60
N ALA A 48 -13.26 -6.23 -1.31
CA ALA A 48 -14.23 -5.18 -1.58
C ALA A 48 -13.78 -3.80 -1.04
N PRO A 49 -14.05 -2.70 -1.76
CA PRO A 49 -13.75 -1.35 -1.28
C PRO A 49 -14.52 -1.09 0.02
N GLY A 50 -13.80 -0.73 1.07
CA GLY A 50 -14.34 -0.24 2.33
C GLY A 50 -13.53 0.99 2.78
N PRO A 51 -13.90 1.67 3.87
CA PRO A 51 -13.15 2.84 4.33
C PRO A 51 -11.69 2.51 4.71
N ARG A 52 -11.42 1.23 4.99
CA ARG A 52 -10.11 0.70 5.41
C ARG A 52 -9.86 -0.67 4.75
N PRO A 53 -8.59 -1.07 4.59
CA PRO A 53 -8.28 -2.40 4.10
C PRO A 53 -8.78 -3.43 5.12
N ILE A 54 -9.16 -4.61 4.62
CA ILE A 54 -9.59 -5.71 5.50
C ILE A 54 -8.42 -6.13 6.38
N SER A 55 -8.71 -6.32 7.68
CA SER A 55 -7.76 -6.87 8.64
C SER A 55 -7.96 -8.38 8.76
N PRO A 56 -6.88 -9.18 8.81
CA PRO A 56 -5.47 -8.78 8.63
C PRO A 56 -5.17 -8.42 7.17
N LEU A 57 -4.16 -7.55 6.95
CA LEU A 57 -3.66 -7.27 5.60
C LEU A 57 -3.27 -8.58 4.91
N SER A 58 -3.40 -8.65 3.58
CA SER A 58 -3.04 -9.88 2.85
C SER A 58 -1.57 -10.27 3.09
N ASN A 59 -1.27 -11.57 3.12
CA ASN A 59 0.09 -12.08 3.36
C ASN A 59 1.13 -11.50 2.39
N ASN A 60 0.74 -11.21 1.14
CA ASN A 60 1.63 -10.59 0.16
C ASN A 60 2.00 -9.16 0.57
N VAL A 61 1.02 -8.36 1.00
CA VAL A 61 1.26 -7.01 1.52
C VAL A 61 2.11 -7.08 2.77
N GLN A 62 1.79 -7.95 3.74
CA GLN A 62 2.59 -8.09 4.96
C GLN A 62 4.04 -8.51 4.68
N ALA A 63 4.25 -9.56 3.88
CA ALA A 63 5.58 -10.04 3.55
C ALA A 63 6.43 -8.95 2.87
N TYR A 64 5.80 -8.18 1.97
CA TYR A 64 6.45 -7.09 1.27
C TYR A 64 6.72 -5.89 2.19
N LEU A 65 5.78 -5.51 3.06
CA LEU A 65 6.01 -4.45 4.06
C LEU A 65 7.19 -4.82 4.96
N THR A 66 7.28 -6.06 5.42
CA THR A 66 8.41 -6.55 6.23
C THR A 66 9.74 -6.40 5.49
N THR A 67 9.81 -6.82 4.23
CA THR A 67 11.04 -6.63 3.43
C THR A 67 11.31 -5.17 3.09
N PHE A 68 10.27 -4.36 2.86
CA PHE A 68 10.37 -2.93 2.58
C PHE A 68 10.96 -2.18 3.79
N PHE A 69 10.51 -2.46 5.01
CA PHE A 69 11.04 -1.80 6.21
C PHE A 69 12.39 -2.36 6.68
N ILE A 70 12.68 -3.65 6.48
CA ILE A 70 13.96 -4.25 6.91
C ILE A 70 15.07 -3.96 5.90
N ALA A 71 14.80 -4.11 4.61
CA ALA A 71 15.81 -4.10 3.56
C ALA A 71 15.66 -2.92 2.57
N GLN A 72 14.75 -1.97 2.86
CA GLN A 72 14.46 -0.80 2.01
C GLN A 72 14.28 -1.18 0.54
N VAL A 73 13.60 -2.30 0.29
CA VAL A 73 13.50 -2.84 -1.05
C VAL A 73 12.67 -1.91 -1.95
N PRO A 74 13.01 -1.81 -3.24
CA PRO A 74 12.20 -1.12 -4.24
C PRO A 74 10.76 -1.61 -4.27
N GLN A 75 9.80 -0.72 -4.58
CA GLN A 75 8.42 -1.12 -4.94
C GLN A 75 8.41 -2.32 -5.91
N PRO A 76 7.45 -3.25 -5.82
CA PRO A 76 7.40 -4.40 -6.72
C PRO A 76 7.36 -3.92 -8.16
N ASN A 77 8.30 -4.38 -9.00
CA ASN A 77 8.31 -4.04 -10.43
C ASN A 77 7.31 -4.93 -11.19
N THR A 78 6.03 -4.77 -10.89
CA THR A 78 4.94 -5.49 -11.53
C THR A 78 3.98 -4.49 -12.19
N THR A 79 3.31 -4.90 -13.26
CA THR A 79 2.30 -4.07 -13.96
C THR A 79 1.17 -3.61 -13.04
N PHE A 80 0.87 -4.41 -12.00
CA PHE A 80 -0.05 -4.09 -10.92
C PHE A 80 0.65 -4.33 -9.59
N PRO A 81 1.33 -3.32 -9.03
CA PRO A 81 1.97 -3.46 -7.73
C PRO A 81 0.90 -3.49 -6.64
N TYR A 82 1.10 -4.35 -5.64
CA TYR A 82 0.20 -4.45 -4.48
C TYR A 82 0.66 -3.57 -3.31
N VAL A 83 1.85 -2.98 -3.41
CA VAL A 83 2.39 -1.97 -2.50
C VAL A 83 3.10 -0.91 -3.33
N VAL A 84 2.90 0.35 -2.96
CA VAL A 84 3.54 1.51 -3.59
C VAL A 84 4.33 2.23 -2.51
N GLY A 85 5.62 2.44 -2.81
CA GLY A 85 6.56 3.18 -1.98
C GLY A 85 7.71 3.66 -2.85
N LYS A 86 8.47 4.65 -2.40
CA LYS A 86 9.67 5.08 -3.14
C LYS A 86 10.82 4.11 -2.90
N LYS A 87 11.61 3.81 -3.94
CA LYS A 87 12.96 3.19 -3.86
C LYS A 87 13.84 4.02 -2.90
N PRO A 88 14.90 3.44 -2.30
CA PRO A 88 15.51 3.99 -1.10
C PRO A 88 15.94 5.44 -1.29
N CYS A 89 15.62 6.25 -0.28
CA CYS A 89 16.67 7.03 0.34
C CYS A 89 17.48 6.05 1.22
#